data_AF-A0A137P7G7-F1
#
_entry.id   AF-A0A137P7G7-F1
#
_cell.length_a   1.000
_cell.length_b   1.000
_cell.length_c   1.000
_cell.angle_alpha   90.00
_cell.angle_beta   90.00
_cell.angle_gamma   90.00
#
_symmetry.space_group_name_H-M   'P 1'
#
loop_
_entity.id
_entity.type
_entity.pdbx_description
1 polymer ?
#
loop_
_entity_poly.entity_id
_entity_poly.type
_entity_poly.pdbx_seq_one_letter_code
_entity_poly.pdbx_strand_id
1 'polypeptide(L)'
;MTKVKVDVIEARDLSGDSEVKGINNAYLQLYILNPLICQRQTTKPQSGLGASISFTESFEFDASEADNLEVKLCKDEPHWDEKLYGARIPIREIFEMGGSMSGWFPLGEVMGEKRSGEILLNIHTY
;
A
#
# COMPACT_ATOMS: atom_id res chain seq x y z
N MET A 1 15.02 4.77 -16.27
CA MET A 1 13.64 4.73 -15.74
C MET A 1 13.01 3.49 -16.29
N THR A 2 12.42 2.69 -15.42
CA THR A 2 11.81 1.40 -15.71
C THR A 2 10.35 1.49 -15.29
N LYS A 3 9.45 0.81 -16.00
CA LYS A 3 8.06 0.77 -15.57
C LYS A 3 7.89 -0.24 -14.46
N VAL A 4 7.11 0.14 -13.45
CA VAL A 4 6.74 -0.71 -12.34
C VAL A 4 5.22 -0.84 -12.35
N LYS A 5 4.72 -2.06 -12.48
CA LYS A 5 3.32 -2.38 -12.27
C LYS A 5 3.13 -2.91 -10.86
N VAL A 6 2.15 -2.36 -10.14
CA VAL A 6 1.77 -2.77 -8.80
C VAL A 6 0.33 -3.24 -8.84
N ASP A 7 0.12 -4.53 -8.61
CA ASP A 7 -1.21 -5.08 -8.35
C ASP A 7 -1.46 -5.07 -6.84
N VAL A 8 -2.54 -4.40 -6.44
CA VAL A 8 -3.00 -4.25 -5.07
C VAL A 8 -4.15 -5.21 -4.84
N ILE A 9 -3.90 -6.27 -4.08
CA ILE A 9 -4.81 -7.41 -4.02
C ILE A 9 -5.73 -7.27 -2.80
N GLU A 10 -5.17 -7.35 -1.60
CA GLU A 10 -5.93 -7.46 -0.36
C GLU A 10 -5.13 -6.91 0.82
N ALA A 11 -5.78 -6.18 1.72
CA ALA A 11 -5.25 -5.87 3.04
C ALA A 11 -5.93 -6.74 4.08
N ARG A 12 -5.20 -7.22 5.10
CA ARG A 12 -5.74 -8.06 6.18
C ARG A 12 -5.14 -7.70 7.54
N ASP A 13 -5.70 -8.30 8.58
CA ASP A 13 -5.29 -8.13 9.99
C ASP A 13 -5.25 -6.66 10.42
N LEU A 14 -6.10 -5.84 9.78
CA LEU A 14 -6.22 -4.42 10.04
C LEU A 14 -6.85 -4.24 11.43
N SER A 15 -6.13 -3.59 12.34
CA SER A 15 -6.58 -3.36 13.71
C SER A 15 -7.69 -2.31 13.75
N GLY A 16 -8.94 -2.76 13.56
CA GLY A 16 -10.15 -2.03 13.94
C GLY A 16 -10.52 -2.34 15.39
N ASP A 17 -10.94 -1.34 16.15
CA ASP A 17 -11.21 -1.40 17.60
C ASP A 17 -12.25 -2.44 18.06
N SER A 18 -12.82 -3.27 17.18
CA SER A 18 -13.70 -4.40 17.54
C SER A 18 -13.86 -5.34 16.34
N GLU A 19 -13.82 -6.65 16.55
CA GLU A 19 -14.18 -7.70 15.54
C GLU A 19 -15.58 -7.51 14.93
N VAL A 20 -16.40 -6.62 15.50
CA VAL A 20 -17.79 -6.33 15.12
C VAL A 20 -17.92 -5.09 14.21
N LYS A 21 -16.89 -4.23 14.11
CA LYS A 21 -16.92 -3.04 13.24
C LYS A 21 -16.11 -3.29 11.97
N GLY A 22 -16.81 -3.51 10.85
CA GLY A 22 -16.20 -3.54 9.53
C GLY A 22 -15.47 -2.25 9.19
N ILE A 23 -14.48 -2.34 8.31
CA ILE A 23 -13.74 -1.17 7.83
C ILE A 23 -14.50 -0.59 6.66
N ASN A 24 -14.96 0.65 6.81
CA ASN A 24 -15.76 1.33 5.80
C ASN A 24 -14.93 2.40 5.09
N ASN A 25 -15.09 2.47 3.76
CA ASN A 25 -14.51 3.48 2.88
C ASN A 25 -12.99 3.66 3.04
N ALA A 26 -12.25 2.55 3.18
CA ALA A 26 -10.81 2.60 3.17
C ALA A 26 -10.27 2.54 1.74
N TYR A 27 -9.18 3.25 1.49
CA TYR A 27 -8.49 3.27 0.21
C TYR A 27 -6.98 3.28 0.44
N LEU A 28 -6.22 2.85 -0.57
CA LEU A 28 -4.77 2.89 -0.52
C LEU A 28 -4.27 4.04 -1.39
N GLN A 29 -3.29 4.76 -0.86
CA GLN A 29 -2.48 5.71 -1.61
C GLN A 29 -1.14 5.06 -1.93
N LEU A 30 -0.80 4.98 -3.20
CA LEU A 30 0.47 4.47 -3.70
C LEU A 30 1.29 5.62 -4.25
N TYR A 31 2.57 5.68 -3.87
CA TYR A 31 3.44 6.76 -4.28
C TYR A 31 4.87 6.31 -4.51
N ILE A 32 5.49 6.89 -5.53
CA ILE A 32 6.92 6.82 -5.76
C ILE A 32 7.49 8.20 -5.43
N LEU A 33 8.31 8.25 -4.37
CA LEU A 33 9.00 9.46 -3.95
C LEU A 33 10.26 9.66 -4.79
N ASN A 34 10.09 10.19 -6.00
CA ASN A 34 11.19 10.70 -6.79
C ASN A 34 11.27 12.24 -6.63
N PRO A 35 12.46 12.81 -6.34
CA PRO A 35 12.62 14.25 -6.12
C PRO A 35 12.26 15.12 -7.35
N LEU A 36 12.18 14.54 -8.55
CA LEU A 36 11.81 15.25 -9.78
C LEU A 36 10.34 15.07 -10.15
N ILE A 37 9.73 13.93 -9.80
CA ILE A 37 8.36 13.58 -10.18
C ILE A 37 7.70 12.81 -9.04
N CYS A 38 6.83 13.47 -8.28
CA CYS A 38 5.97 12.79 -7.32
C CYS A 38 4.82 12.13 -8.08
N GLN A 39 4.86 10.80 -8.23
CA GLN A 39 3.76 10.03 -8.81
C GLN A 39 2.92 9.47 -7.67
N ARG A 40 1.63 9.84 -7.65
CA ARG A 40 0.66 9.39 -6.64
C ARG A 40 -0.58 8.86 -7.34
N GLN A 41 -0.98 7.65 -6.97
CA GLN A 41 -2.23 7.02 -7.42
C GLN A 41 -2.99 6.47 -6.21
N THR A 42 -4.30 6.31 -6.34
CA THR A 42 -5.16 5.86 -5.25
C THR A 42 -6.12 4.79 -5.73
N THR A 43 -6.34 3.76 -4.92
CA THR A 43 -7.44 2.82 -5.15
C THR A 43 -8.79 3.52 -4.99
N LYS A 44 -9.83 2.90 -5.49
CA LYS A 44 -11.19 3.26 -5.11
C LYS A 44 -11.39 2.98 -3.61
N PRO A 45 -12.21 3.78 -2.91
CA PRO A 45 -12.66 3.43 -1.58
C PRO A 45 -13.42 2.10 -1.60
N GLN A 46 -13.01 1.20 -0.72
CA GLN A 46 -13.61 -0.11 -0.52
C GLN A 46 -14.06 -0.26 0.93
N SER A 47 -15.05 -1.12 1.14
CA SER A 47 -15.48 -1.51 2.48
C SER A 47 -15.27 -3.00 2.66
N GLY A 48 -14.70 -3.38 3.80
CA GLY A 48 -14.39 -4.74 4.17
C GLY A 48 -15.27 -5.24 5.31
N LEU A 49 -15.61 -6.53 5.26
CA LEU A 49 -16.19 -7.22 6.41
C LEU A 49 -15.06 -7.73 7.31
N GLY A 50 -15.14 -7.46 8.61
CA GLY A 50 -14.08 -7.83 9.56
C GLY A 50 -12.81 -7.01 9.37
N ALA A 51 -11.65 -7.68 9.42
CA ALA A 51 -10.31 -7.05 9.39
C ALA A 51 -9.62 -7.09 8.01
N SER A 52 -10.36 -7.41 6.94
CA SER A 52 -9.83 -7.57 5.58
C SER A 52 -10.56 -6.74 4.52
N ILE A 53 -9.83 -6.24 3.52
CA ILE A 53 -10.35 -5.42 2.42
C ILE A 53 -9.71 -5.87 1.11
N SER A 54 -10.54 -6.25 0.13
CA SER A 54 -10.07 -6.56 -1.22
C SER A 54 -10.12 -5.31 -2.10
N PHE A 55 -9.03 -5.00 -2.79
CA PHE A 55 -8.94 -3.88 -3.72
C PHE A 55 -8.97 -4.35 -5.17
N THR A 56 -8.13 -5.34 -5.51
CA THR A 56 -8.01 -5.92 -6.86
C THR A 56 -7.80 -4.87 -7.97
N GLU A 57 -6.94 -3.88 -7.70
CA GLU A 57 -6.62 -2.78 -8.62
C GLU A 57 -5.14 -2.82 -9.03
N SER A 58 -4.82 -2.36 -10.24
CA SER A 58 -3.46 -2.31 -10.77
C SER A 58 -3.06 -0.89 -11.15
N PHE A 59 -1.81 -0.54 -10.87
CA PHE A 59 -1.24 0.78 -11.16
C PHE A 59 0.11 0.64 -11.85
N GLU A 60 0.45 1.59 -12.73
CA GLU A 60 1.77 1.70 -13.36
C GLU A 60 2.49 2.97 -12.91
N PHE A 61 3.78 2.86 -12.62
CA PHE A 61 4.64 3.98 -12.25
C PHE A 61 5.95 3.95 -13.03
N ASP A 62 6.51 5.12 -13.31
CA ASP A 62 7.90 5.23 -13.77
C ASP A 62 8.82 5.30 -12.54
N ALA A 63 9.76 4.35 -12.41
CA ALA A 63 10.67 4.29 -11.26
C ALA A 63 12.13 4.10 -11.67
N SER A 64 13.03 4.46 -10.78
CA SER A 64 14.43 4.04 -10.79
C SER A 64 14.69 3.02 -9.68
N GLU A 65 15.78 2.27 -9.78
CA GLU A 65 16.17 1.29 -8.74
C GLU A 65 16.39 1.96 -7.37
N ALA A 66 16.74 3.24 -7.34
CA ALA A 66 16.96 4.00 -6.11
C ALA A 66 15.65 4.45 -5.43
N ASP A 67 14.52 4.36 -6.13
CA ASP A 67 13.24 4.82 -5.61
C ASP A 67 12.62 3.83 -4.62
N ASN A 68 11.63 4.32 -3.88
CA ASN A 68 10.83 3.51 -2.98
C ASN A 68 9.37 3.61 -3.43
N LEU A 69 8.70 2.46 -3.51
CA LEU A 69 7.25 2.40 -3.52
C LEU A 69 6.79 2.51 -2.08
N GLU A 70 5.93 3.47 -1.81
CA GLU A 70 5.26 3.54 -0.53
C GLU A 70 3.75 3.42 -0.72
N VAL A 71 3.13 2.68 0.20
CA VAL A 71 1.71 2.34 0.17
C VAL A 71 1.12 2.71 1.52
N LYS A 72 0.14 3.61 1.54
CA LYS A 72 -0.55 4.06 2.76
C LYS A 72 -2.01 3.63 2.73
N LEU A 73 -2.49 3.05 3.82
CA LEU A 73 -3.93 2.84 4.04
C LEU A 73 -4.54 4.10 4.65
N CYS A 74 -5.57 4.60 3.99
CA CYS A 74 -6.33 5.78 4.38
C CYS A 74 -7.81 5.40 4.58
N LYS A 75 -8.49 6.20 5.40
CA LYS A 75 -9.94 6.11 5.58
C LYS A 75 -10.58 7.41 5.12
N ASP A 76 -11.63 7.32 4.32
CA ASP A 76 -12.38 8.49 3.87
C ASP A 76 -13.35 8.94 4.97
N GLU A 77 -12.82 9.62 6.00
CA GLU A 77 -13.62 10.23 7.06
C GLU A 77 -13.38 11.75 7.13
N PRO A 78 -14.43 12.58 7.14
CA PRO A 78 -14.33 14.02 6.91
C PRO A 78 -13.66 14.84 8.03
N HIS A 79 -13.21 14.22 9.13
CA HIS A 79 -12.70 14.94 10.31
C HIS A 79 -11.60 14.21 11.09
N TRP A 80 -11.04 13.12 10.56
CA TRP A 80 -9.96 12.39 11.22
C TRP A 80 -8.69 12.49 10.39
N ASP A 81 -7.90 13.50 10.70
CA ASP A 81 -6.49 13.49 10.33
C ASP A 81 -5.79 12.28 10.99
N GLU A 82 -5.04 11.57 10.16
CA GLU A 82 -3.83 10.82 10.54
C GLU A 82 -3.94 9.69 11.57
N LYS A 83 -4.39 8.52 11.11
CA LYS A 83 -3.63 7.28 11.39
C LYS A 83 -3.28 6.61 10.08
N LEU A 84 -2.13 7.01 9.55
CA LEU A 84 -1.58 6.53 8.29
C LEU A 84 -0.70 5.32 8.57
N TYR A 85 -1.22 4.12 8.32
CA TYR A 85 -0.38 2.92 8.29
C TYR A 85 0.22 2.78 6.90
N GLY A 86 1.53 2.61 6.83
CA GLY A 86 2.25 2.56 5.57
C GLY A 86 3.19 1.38 5.48
N ALA A 87 3.41 0.91 4.26
CA ALA A 87 4.51 0.05 3.89
C ALA A 87 5.45 0.82 2.96
N ARG A 88 6.76 0.67 3.17
CA ARG A 88 7.80 1.20 2.28
C ARG A 88 8.58 0.02 1.70
N ILE A 89 8.63 -0.03 0.38
CA ILE A 89 9.15 -1.14 -0.41
C ILE A 89 10.25 -0.60 -1.32
N PRO A 90 11.52 -0.94 -1.07
CA PRO A 90 12.62 -0.52 -1.93
C PRO A 90 12.50 -1.16 -3.32
N ILE A 91 12.46 -0.35 -4.37
CA ILE A 91 12.30 -0.86 -5.74
C ILE A 91 13.49 -1.75 -6.13
N ARG A 92 14.68 -1.42 -5.64
CA ARG A 92 15.90 -2.22 -5.79
C ARG A 92 15.72 -3.70 -5.47
N GLU A 93 14.98 -4.04 -4.41
CA GLU A 93 14.77 -5.44 -4.00
C GLU A 93 14.03 -6.24 -5.08
N ILE A 94 13.12 -5.60 -5.81
CA ILE A 94 12.36 -6.23 -6.90
C ILE A 94 13.30 -6.59 -8.06
N PHE A 95 14.24 -5.70 -8.39
CA PHE A 95 15.26 -5.96 -9.40
C PHE A 95 16.19 -7.11 -8.98
N GLU A 96 16.64 -7.12 -7.72
CA GLU A 96 17.50 -8.19 -7.17
C GLU A 96 16.79 -9.56 -7.15
N MET A 97 15.45 -9.58 -7.06
CA MET A 97 14.63 -10.80 -7.17
C MET A 97 14.27 -11.20 -8.61
N GLY A 98 14.88 -10.58 -9.63
CA GLY A 98 14.65 -10.92 -11.03
C GLY A 98 13.48 -10.18 -11.69
N GLY A 99 13.09 -9.03 -11.14
CA GLY A 99 12.10 -8.11 -11.73
C GLY A 99 10.66 -8.39 -11.34
N SER A 100 10.42 -9.30 -10.40
CA SER A 100 9.08 -9.56 -9.86
C SER A 100 9.14 -9.88 -8.37
N MET A 101 8.18 -9.38 -7.62
CA MET A 101 8.05 -9.63 -6.18
C MET A 101 6.56 -9.73 -5.83
N SER A 102 6.18 -10.79 -5.11
CA SER A 102 4.84 -10.90 -4.54
C SER A 102 4.94 -11.32 -3.09
N GLY A 103 4.15 -10.67 -2.24
CA GLY A 103 4.17 -10.97 -0.83
C GLY A 103 3.29 -10.06 0.00
N TRP A 104 3.21 -10.41 1.27
CA TRP A 104 2.56 -9.60 2.29
C TRP A 104 3.55 -8.60 2.86
N PHE A 105 3.19 -7.33 2.78
CA PHE A 105 3.99 -6.23 3.30
C PHE A 105 3.32 -5.68 4.57
N PRO A 106 4.03 -5.64 5.71
CA PRO A 106 3.44 -5.17 6.95
C PRO A 106 3.08 -3.68 6.85
N LEU A 107 1.88 -3.33 7.28
CA LEU A 107 1.43 -1.96 7.46
C LEU A 107 1.76 -1.54 8.89
N GLY A 108 2.71 -0.62 9.03
CA GLY A 108 3.15 -0.10 10.33
C GLY A 108 3.09 1.42 10.38
N GLU A 109 3.10 1.98 11.59
CA GLU A 109 3.44 3.39 11.75
C GLU A 109 4.95 3.58 11.59
N VAL A 110 5.33 4.68 10.95
CA VAL A 110 6.74 5.10 10.77
C VAL A 110 7.42 5.42 12.12
N MET A 111 6.67 5.47 13.22
CA MET A 111 7.09 5.99 14.54
C MET A 111 6.81 5.03 15.72
N GLY A 112 6.86 3.70 15.52
CA GLY A 112 7.13 2.78 16.63
C GLY A 112 5.95 2.20 17.43
N GLU A 113 4.71 2.29 16.98
CA GLU A 113 3.59 1.52 17.55
C GLU A 113 3.07 0.37 16.66
N LYS A 114 2.28 -0.51 17.28
CA LYS A 114 1.82 -1.85 16.85
C LYS A 114 1.51 -1.96 15.35
N ARG A 115 1.97 -3.06 14.72
CA ARG A 115 1.58 -3.47 13.37
C ARG A 115 0.05 -3.48 13.25
N SER A 116 -0.46 -2.81 12.22
CA SER A 116 -1.89 -2.64 11.96
C SER A 116 -2.30 -3.36 10.68
N GLY A 117 -1.83 -4.60 10.55
CA GLY A 117 -2.12 -5.49 9.43
C GLY A 117 -1.02 -5.54 8.37
N GLU A 118 -1.38 -6.07 7.22
CA GLU A 118 -0.49 -6.32 6.09
C GLU A 118 -1.24 -6.22 4.77
N ILE A 119 -0.53 -5.84 3.70
CA ILE A 119 -1.05 -5.69 2.34
C ILE A 119 -0.39 -6.71 1.42
N LEU A 120 -1.20 -7.46 0.67
CA LEU A 120 -0.75 -8.34 -0.39
C LEU A 120 -0.59 -7.54 -1.67
N LEU A 121 0.66 -7.47 -2.14
CA LEU A 121 1.02 -6.82 -3.39
C LEU A 121 1.70 -7.82 -4.32
N ASN A 122 1.56 -7.54 -5.61
CA ASN A 122 2.29 -8.21 -6.67
C ASN A 122 2.90 -7.14 -7.57
N ILE A 123 4.23 -7.06 -7.60
CA ILE A 123 4.98 -5.97 -8.19
C ILE A 123 5.89 -6.51 -9.29
N HIS A 124 5.87 -5.88 -10.46
CA HIS A 124 6.60 -6.30 -11.65
C HIS A 124 7.30 -5.12 -12.31
N THR A 125 8.55 -5.31 -12.72
CA THR A 125 9.33 -4.32 -13.49
C THR A 125 9.43 -4.77 -14.95
N TYR A 126 9.29 -3.84 -15.92
CA TYR A 126 9.45 -4.11 -17.35
C TYR A 126 9.83 -2.87 -18.16
#